data_AF-A0A239G358-F1
#
_entry.id   AF-A0A239G358-F1
#
_cell.length_a   1.000
_cell.length_b   1.000
_cell.length_c   1.000
_cell.angle_alpha   90.00
_cell.angle_beta   90.00
_cell.angle_gamma   90.00
#
_symmetry.space_group_name_H-M   'P 1'
#
loop_
_entity.id
_entity.type
_entity.pdbx_description
1 polymer ?
#
loop_
_entity_poly.entity_id
_entity_poly.type
_entity_poly.pdbx_seq_one_letter_code
_entity_poly.pdbx_strand_id
1 'polypeptide(L)'
;MKKLVPDPPPILCIKPGLTHDQAIRLADEHLNSALCALSKLPLQSRPRDQASLEGAEIELRIGQALLKVAQAETTVSVPVL
;
A
#
# COMPACT_ATOMS: atom_id res chain seq x y z
N MET A 1 10.28 29.16 20.61
CA MET A 1 9.21 28.65 19.72
C MET A 1 9.70 27.34 19.09
N LYS A 2 9.09 26.19 19.42
CA LYS A 2 9.42 24.92 18.76
C LYS A 2 8.67 24.90 17.42
N LYS A 3 9.39 24.99 16.30
CA LYS A 3 8.76 24.86 14.99
C LYS A 3 8.23 23.44 14.87
N LEU A 4 6.95 23.30 14.52
CA LEU A 4 6.37 22.02 14.18
C LEU A 4 7.02 21.58 12.87
N VAL A 5 7.89 20.58 12.93
CA VAL A 5 8.46 19.96 11.74
C VAL A 5 7.40 19.00 11.21
N PRO A 6 6.91 19.18 9.97
CA PRO A 6 6.01 18.20 9.36
C PRO A 6 6.73 16.86 9.28
N ASP A 7 6.02 15.77 9.53
CA ASP A 7 6.57 14.44 9.27
C ASP A 7 7.04 14.38 7.81
N PRO A 8 8.19 13.74 7.55
CA PRO A 8 8.69 13.60 6.19
C PRO A 8 7.63 12.90 5.33
N PRO A 9 7.50 13.29 4.05
CA PRO A 9 6.55 12.65 3.16
C PRO A 9 6.85 11.13 3.11
N PRO A 10 5.81 10.30 2.99
CA PRO A 10 5.99 8.85 2.91
C PRO A 10 6.95 8.54 1.76
N ILE A 11 8.07 7.91 2.10
CA ILE A 11 9.05 7.48 1.10
C ILE A 11 8.36 6.39 0.28
N LEU A 12 8.18 6.63 -1.02
CA LEU A 12 7.70 5.61 -1.93
C LEU A 12 8.65 4.40 -1.86
N CYS A 13 8.10 3.25 -1.50
CA CYS A 13 8.83 1.98 -1.37
C CYS A 13 9.42 1.55 -2.72
N ILE A 14 8.75 1.97 -3.80
CA ILE A 14 9.14 1.70 -5.18
C ILE A 14 9.92 2.92 -5.71
N LYS A 15 11.18 2.69 -6.09
CA LYS A 15 12.11 3.70 -6.60
C LYS A 15 12.58 3.35 -8.01
N PRO A 16 13.01 4.35 -8.80
CA PRO A 16 13.70 4.10 -10.06
C PRO A 16 14.91 3.19 -9.85
N GLY A 17 15.15 2.26 -10.79
CA GLY A 17 16.29 1.32 -10.75
C GLY A 17 16.01 -0.03 -10.09
N LEU A 18 14.79 -0.27 -9.59
CA LEU A 18 14.36 -1.60 -9.17
C LEU A 18 14.05 -2.49 -10.37
N THR A 19 14.40 -3.78 -10.28
CA THR A 19 13.87 -4.78 -11.22
C THR A 19 12.37 -5.00 -10.97
N HIS A 20 11.67 -5.55 -11.95
CA HIS A 20 10.25 -5.88 -11.83
C HIS A 20 9.97 -6.75 -10.58
N ASP A 21 10.72 -7.84 -10.40
CA ASP A 21 10.60 -8.72 -9.23
C ASP A 21 10.86 -8.01 -7.91
N GLN A 22 11.86 -7.10 -7.87
CA GLN A 22 12.15 -6.33 -6.67
C GLN A 22 10.99 -5.38 -6.35
N ALA A 23 10.43 -4.71 -7.36
CA ALA A 23 9.29 -3.82 -7.19
C ALA A 23 8.04 -4.59 -6.70
N ILE A 24 7.78 -5.77 -7.26
CA ILE A 24 6.68 -6.64 -6.84
C ILE A 24 6.86 -7.09 -5.38
N ARG A 25 8.04 -7.57 -5.00
CA ARG A 25 8.30 -8.01 -3.61
C ARG A 25 8.13 -6.88 -2.60
N LEU A 26 8.69 -5.71 -2.90
CA LEU A 26 8.56 -4.54 -2.04
C LEU A 26 7.11 -4.05 -1.92
N ALA A 27 6.33 -4.12 -3.01
CA ALA A 27 4.92 -3.80 -2.97
C ALA A 27 4.14 -4.78 -2.09
N ASP A 28 4.42 -6.08 -2.18
CA ASP A 28 3.76 -7.11 -1.37
C ASP A 28 4.08 -6.95 0.12
N GLU A 29 5.35 -6.76 0.46
CA GLU A 29 5.80 -6.49 1.84
C GLU A 29 5.12 -5.24 2.41
N HIS A 30 5.04 -4.17 1.62
CA HIS A 30 4.42 -2.92 2.06
C HIS A 30 2.92 -3.07 2.32
N LEU A 31 2.18 -3.71 1.40
CA LEU A 31 0.76 -3.95 1.55
C LEU A 31 0.45 -4.84 2.76
N ASN A 32 1.22 -5.92 2.94
CA ASN A 32 1.07 -6.81 4.09
C ASN A 32 1.37 -6.09 5.41
N SER A 33 2.43 -5.26 5.44
CA SER A 33 2.76 -4.45 6.61
C SER A 33 1.66 -3.44 6.93
N ALA A 34 1.09 -2.77 5.92
CA ALA A 34 0.02 -1.79 6.10
C ALA A 34 -1.27 -2.45 6.63
N LEU A 35 -1.68 -3.58 6.06
CA LEU A 35 -2.83 -4.35 6.55
C LEU A 35 -2.61 -4.86 7.99
N CYS A 36 -1.40 -5.32 8.31
CA CYS A 36 -1.04 -5.74 9.67
C CYS A 36 -1.04 -4.57 10.67
N ALA A 37 -0.66 -3.37 10.23
CA ALA A 37 -0.72 -2.17 11.07
C ALA A 37 -2.18 -1.75 11.33
N LEU A 38 -3.02 -1.75 10.29
CA LEU A 38 -4.45 -1.45 10.41
C LEU A 38 -5.18 -2.40 11.36
N SER A 39 -4.91 -3.72 11.27
CA SER A 39 -5.59 -4.71 12.12
C SER A 39 -5.23 -4.60 13.61
N LYS A 40 -4.16 -3.86 13.95
CA LYS A 40 -3.74 -3.57 15.32
C LYS A 40 -4.32 -2.27 15.85
N LEU A 41 -4.99 -1.47 15.02
CA LEU A 41 -5.63 -0.24 15.48
C LEU A 41 -6.87 -0.59 16.32
N PRO A 42 -7.10 0.12 17.44
CA PRO A 42 -8.32 -0.04 18.20
C PRO A 42 -9.54 0.45 17.41
N LEU A 43 -10.74 0.06 17.85
CA LEU A 43 -11.97 0.63 17.33
C LEU A 43 -11.97 2.15 17.55
N GLN A 44 -12.29 2.91 16.50
CA GLN A 44 -12.29 4.37 16.60
C GLN A 44 -13.54 4.87 17.31
N SER A 45 -13.37 5.82 18.22
CA SER A 45 -14.47 6.40 19.00
C SER A 45 -15.41 7.26 18.17
N ARG A 46 -14.93 7.80 17.04
CA ARG A 46 -15.71 8.61 16.11
C ARG A 46 -16.09 7.77 14.89
N PRO A 47 -17.38 7.70 14.52
CA PRO A 47 -17.82 6.94 13.35
C PRO A 47 -17.13 7.35 12.04
N ARG A 48 -16.81 8.64 11.88
CA ARG A 48 -16.10 9.14 10.69
C ARG A 48 -14.68 8.58 10.57
N ASP A 49 -13.98 8.47 11.69
CA ASP A 49 -12.61 7.98 11.73
C ASP A 49 -12.60 6.47 11.50
N GLN A 50 -13.59 5.75 12.06
CA GLN A 50 -13.84 4.34 11.79
C GLN A 50 -14.11 4.07 10.30
N ALA A 51 -15.02 4.84 9.69
CA ALA A 51 -15.32 4.72 8.26
C ALA A 51 -14.10 5.03 7.38
N SER A 52 -13.23 5.94 7.82
CA SER A 52 -11.99 6.26 7.10
C SER A 52 -10.98 5.11 7.17
N LEU A 53 -10.88 4.42 8.32
CA LEU A 53 -10.06 3.20 8.44
C LEU A 53 -10.61 2.05 7.61
N GLU A 54 -11.92 1.84 7.61
CA GLU A 54 -12.56 0.81 6.77
C GLU A 54 -12.34 1.08 5.28
N GLY A 55 -12.44 2.35 4.85
CA GLY A 55 -12.09 2.75 3.49
C GLY A 55 -10.64 2.44 3.14
N ALA A 56 -9.70 2.80 4.01
CA ALA A 56 -8.28 2.50 3.82
C ALA A 56 -7.99 0.99 3.76
N GLU A 57 -8.68 0.18 4.57
CA GLU A 57 -8.56 -1.28 4.51
C GLU A 57 -9.02 -1.84 3.15
N ILE A 58 -10.14 -1.33 2.63
CA ILE A 58 -10.66 -1.73 1.31
C ILE A 58 -9.66 -1.38 0.22
N GLU A 59 -9.11 -0.16 0.22
CA GLU A 59 -8.12 0.27 -0.77
C GLU A 59 -6.85 -0.61 -0.76
N LEU A 60 -6.35 -0.97 0.41
CA LEU A 60 -5.19 -1.86 0.53
C LEU A 60 -5.50 -3.28 0.01
N ARG A 61 -6.69 -3.81 0.29
CA ARG A 61 -7.12 -5.12 -0.23
C ARG A 61 -7.27 -5.10 -1.76
N ILE A 62 -7.77 -4.01 -2.33
CA ILE A 62 -7.80 -3.80 -3.79
C ILE A 62 -6.38 -3.80 -4.34
N GLY A 63 -5.45 -3.05 -3.71
CA GLY A 63 -4.04 -3.03 -4.09
C GLY A 63 -3.41 -4.42 -4.07
N GLN A 64 -3.71 -5.23 -3.06
CA GLN A 64 -3.23 -6.61 -2.96
C GLN A 64 -3.80 -7.50 -4.06
N ALA A 65 -5.07 -7.33 -4.42
CA ALA A 65 -5.68 -8.07 -5.53
C ALA A 65 -5.03 -7.70 -6.87
N LEU A 66 -4.79 -6.42 -7.12
CA LEU A 66 -4.11 -5.95 -8.33
C LEU A 66 -2.66 -6.46 -8.41
N LEU A 67 -1.95 -6.50 -7.28
CA LEU A 67 -0.59 -7.05 -7.23
C LEU A 67 -0.57 -8.54 -7.57
N LYS A 68 -1.55 -9.31 -7.06
CA LYS A 68 -1.69 -10.74 -7.43
C LYS A 68 -1.96 -10.93 -8.92
N VAL A 69 -2.74 -10.04 -9.54
CA VAL A 69 -2.95 -10.06 -11.00
C VAL A 69 -1.65 -9.76 -11.74
N ALA A 70 -0.85 -8.80 -11.26
CA ALA A 70 0.46 -8.49 -11.85
C ALA A 70 1.49 -9.62 -11.68
N GLN A 71 1.40 -10.39 -10.59
CA GLN A 71 2.24 -11.57 -10.33
C GLN A 71 1.81 -12.81 -11.11
N ALA A 72 0.52 -12.94 -11.42
CA ALA A 72 0.04 -14.05 -12.21
C ALA A 72 0.71 -14.01 -13.58
N GLU A 73 1.34 -15.12 -13.97
CA GLU A 73 1.92 -15.29 -15.31
C GLU A 73 0.84 -15.06 -16.35
N THR A 74 0.78 -13.83 -16.84
CA THR A 74 -0.18 -13.43 -17.85
C THR A 74 0.38 -13.87 -19.20
N THR A 75 -0.35 -14.73 -19.89
CA THR A 75 -0.10 -15.13 -21.29
C THR A 75 -0.33 -14.00 -22.29
N VAL A 76 -0.74 -12.83 -21.82
CA VAL A 76 -1.08 -11.65 -22.62
C VAL A 76 -0.02 -10.56 -22.41
N SER A 77 1.01 -10.56 -23.25
CA SER A 77 1.94 -9.43 -23.37
C SER A 77 1.19 -8.21 -23.89
N VAL A 78 0.85 -7.26 -23.02
CA VAL A 78 0.38 -5.94 -23.46
C VAL A 78 1.60 -5.11 -23.85
N PRO A 79 1.75 -4.72 -25.13
CA PRO A 79 2.88 -3.91 -25.56
C PRO A 79 2.83 -2.54 -24.85
N VAL A 80 3.93 -2.17 -24.21
CA VAL A 80 4.15 -0.81 -23.70
C VAL A 80 4.64 0.02 -24.89
N LEU A 81 3.80 0.97 -25.34
CA LEU A 81 4.12 1.95 -26.39
C LEU A 81 5.01 3.08 -25.84
#